data_AF-A0A1F7JW77-F1
#
_entry.id   AF-A0A1F7JW77-F1
#
_cell.length_a   1.000
_cell.length_b   1.000
_cell.length_c   1.000
_cell.angle_alpha   90.00
_cell.angle_beta   90.00
_cell.angle_gamma   90.00
#
_symmetry.space_group_name_H-M   'P 1'
#
loop_
_entity.id
_entity.type
_entity.pdbx_description
1 polymer ?
#
loop_
_entity_poly.entity_id
_entity_poly.type
_entity_poly.pdbx_seq_one_letter_code
_entity_poly.pdbx_strand_id
1 'polypeptide(L)'
;MKKHFYSHIVRLEDVHQELTLLDISDEEKKHLLLVFESTMHHIVVDVVLTHLPDEHKKPFIHHVSKENHDGAWSIIKEHIQEPEQKIREAVEALKQELLADIQKSRQNFS
;
A
#
# COMPACT_ATOMS: atom_id res chain seq x y z
N MET A 1 12.93 0.22 -1.44
CA MET A 1 11.52 0.45 -1.77
C MET A 1 11.42 1.11 -3.14
N LYS A 2 10.55 0.63 -4.01
CA LYS A 2 10.25 1.31 -5.28
C LYS A 2 9.45 2.58 -4.95
N LYS A 3 9.77 3.69 -5.60
CA LYS A 3 9.00 4.93 -5.44
C LYS A 3 7.63 4.73 -6.09
N HIS A 4 6.58 5.12 -5.39
CA HIS A 4 5.21 5.15 -5.88
C HIS A 4 4.66 6.57 -5.73
N PHE A 5 3.57 6.88 -6.43
CA PHE A 5 2.94 8.21 -6.36
C PHE A 5 2.43 8.57 -4.96
N TYR A 6 2.17 7.57 -4.11
CA TYR A 6 1.70 7.70 -2.74
C TYR A 6 2.81 7.53 -1.68
N SER A 7 4.09 7.41 -2.07
CA SER A 7 5.18 7.16 -1.11
C SER A 7 5.33 8.24 -0.03
N HIS A 8 4.76 9.44 -0.23
CA HIS A 8 4.77 10.52 0.77
C HIS A 8 3.70 10.34 1.87
N ILE A 9 2.72 9.45 1.65
CA ILE A 9 1.58 9.21 2.55
C ILE A 9 1.87 8.04 3.48
N VAL A 10 2.59 7.04 2.97
CA VAL A 10 2.78 5.74 3.62
C VAL A 10 4.09 5.68 4.38
N ARG A 11 4.01 5.14 5.59
CA ARG A 11 5.12 4.84 6.51
C ARG A 11 5.03 3.36 6.89
N LEU A 12 6.11 2.59 6.72
CA LEU A 12 6.13 1.13 6.93
C LEU A 12 6.93 0.69 8.15
N GLU A 13 7.42 1.64 8.95
CA GLU A 13 8.28 1.41 10.11
C GLU A 13 7.65 0.42 11.10
N ASP A 14 6.34 0.55 11.36
CA ASP A 14 5.61 -0.32 12.29
C ASP A 14 5.55 -1.77 11.78
N VAL A 15 5.38 -1.97 10.47
CA VAL A 15 5.35 -3.30 9.84
C VAL A 15 6.72 -3.96 9.94
N HIS A 16 7.78 -3.19 9.69
CA HIS A 16 9.15 -3.69 9.84
C HIS A 16 9.43 -4.13 11.28
N GLN A 17 9.02 -3.33 12.26
CA GLN A 17 9.22 -3.64 13.67
C GLN A 17 8.51 -4.95 14.05
N GLU A 18 7.25 -5.14 13.67
CA GLU A 18 6.49 -6.35 13.99
C GLU A 18 7.05 -7.59 13.26
N LEU A 19 7.52 -7.45 12.02
CA LEU A 19 8.21 -8.53 11.32
C LEU A 19 9.51 -8.97 12.03
N THR A 20 10.23 -8.06 12.72
CA THR A 20 11.42 -8.47 13.48
C THR A 20 11.09 -9.38 14.66
N LEU A 21 9.87 -9.29 15.20
CA LEU A 21 9.40 -10.12 16.32
C LEU A 21 8.99 -11.54 15.90
N LEU A 22 8.91 -11.82 14.60
CA LEU A 22 8.66 -13.16 14.09
C LEU A 22 9.93 -14.03 14.17
N ASP A 23 9.76 -15.25 14.66
CA ASP A 23 10.80 -16.29 14.65
C ASP A 23 10.82 -17.02 13.30
N ILE A 24 11.09 -16.24 12.25
CA ILE A 24 11.27 -16.71 10.87
C ILE A 24 12.60 -16.15 10.36
N SER A 25 13.12 -16.75 9.30
CA SER A 25 14.36 -16.30 8.68
C SER A 25 14.24 -14.89 8.09
N ASP A 26 15.38 -14.20 7.97
CA ASP A 26 15.42 -12.87 7.33
C ASP A 26 14.97 -12.91 5.86
N GLU A 27 15.17 -14.05 5.18
CA GLU A 27 14.67 -14.26 3.83
C GLU A 27 13.14 -14.30 3.78
N GLU A 28 12.51 -15.01 4.72
CA GLU A 28 11.05 -15.04 4.86
C GLU A 28 10.48 -13.66 5.23
N LYS A 29 11.13 -12.92 6.14
CA LYS A 29 10.74 -11.53 6.48
C LYS A 29 10.77 -10.64 5.26
N LYS A 30 11.84 -10.74 4.45
CA LYS A 30 11.97 -9.98 3.20
C LYS A 30 10.88 -10.37 2.19
N HIS A 31 10.55 -11.66 2.08
CA HIS A 31 9.50 -12.13 1.20
C HIS A 31 8.12 -11.59 1.62
N LEU A 32 7.79 -11.67 2.92
CA LEU A 32 6.55 -11.10 3.46
C LEU A 32 6.44 -9.59 3.20
N LEU A 33 7.55 -8.85 3.36
CA LEU A 33 7.57 -7.43 3.04
C LEU A 33 7.29 -7.17 1.55
N LEU A 34 7.87 -7.96 0.64
CA LEU A 34 7.61 -7.81 -0.79
C LEU A 34 6.14 -8.11 -1.15
N VAL A 35 5.56 -9.14 -0.53
CA VAL A 35 4.13 -9.46 -0.69
C VAL A 35 3.28 -8.30 -0.18
N PHE A 36 3.58 -7.79 1.02
CA PHE A 36 2.87 -6.66 1.61
C PHE A 36 2.96 -5.40 0.74
N GLU A 37 4.17 -5.05 0.24
CA GLU A 37 4.36 -3.91 -0.66
C GLU A 37 3.54 -4.05 -1.95
N SER A 38 3.52 -5.25 -2.54
CA SER A 38 2.72 -5.55 -3.73
C SER A 38 1.22 -5.44 -3.46
N THR A 39 0.74 -6.04 -2.37
CA THR A 39 -0.68 -5.97 -1.98
C THR A 39 -1.10 -4.53 -1.71
N MET A 40 -0.27 -3.79 -0.98
CA MET A 40 -0.48 -2.36 -0.73
C MET A 40 -0.58 -1.57 -2.03
N HIS A 41 0.30 -1.82 -2.99
CA HIS A 41 0.25 -1.14 -4.28
C HIS A 41 -1.08 -1.38 -5.00
N HIS A 42 -1.55 -2.62 -5.05
CA HIS A 42 -2.83 -2.95 -5.66
C HIS A 42 -4.01 -2.28 -4.95
N ILE A 43 -4.05 -2.32 -3.62
CA ILE A 43 -5.11 -1.68 -2.83
C ILE A 43 -5.15 -0.18 -3.06
N VAL A 44 -3.99 0.50 -3.07
CA VAL A 44 -3.96 1.95 -3.30
C VAL A 44 -4.44 2.30 -4.71
N VAL A 45 -4.03 1.53 -5.72
CA VAL A 45 -4.51 1.71 -7.10
C VAL A 45 -6.03 1.48 -7.19
N ASP A 46 -6.55 0.44 -6.54
CA ASP A 46 -7.97 0.12 -6.52
C ASP A 46 -8.82 1.20 -5.84
N VAL A 47 -8.36 1.72 -4.69
CA VAL A 47 -9.00 2.84 -3.98
C VAL A 47 -9.08 4.08 -4.86
N VAL A 48 -7.99 4.41 -5.55
CA VAL A 48 -7.97 5.53 -6.50
C VAL A 48 -8.96 5.28 -7.63
N LEU A 49 -8.91 4.12 -8.28
CA LEU A 49 -9.81 3.77 -9.39
C LEU A 49 -11.28 3.73 -8.98
N THR A 50 -11.59 3.40 -7.73
CA THR A 50 -12.96 3.39 -7.21
C THR A 50 -13.52 4.81 -7.06
N HIS A 51 -12.69 5.78 -6.68
CA HIS A 51 -13.10 7.16 -6.45
C HIS A 51 -12.93 8.06 -7.67
N LEU A 52 -12.13 7.64 -8.65
CA LEU A 52 -11.86 8.43 -9.84
C LEU A 52 -13.01 8.31 -10.85
N PRO A 53 -13.46 9.42 -11.47
CA PRO A 53 -14.42 9.36 -12.56
C PRO A 53 -13.91 8.50 -13.72
N ASP A 54 -14.79 7.76 -14.40
CA ASP A 54 -14.43 6.77 -15.42
C ASP A 54 -13.55 7.33 -16.54
N GLU A 55 -13.80 8.57 -16.95
CA GLU A 55 -13.04 9.27 -18.00
C GLU A 55 -11.56 9.51 -17.63
N HIS A 56 -11.25 9.55 -16.34
CA HIS A 56 -9.89 9.77 -15.83
C HIS A 56 -9.16 8.48 -15.45
N LYS A 57 -9.84 7.33 -15.39
CA LYS A 57 -9.22 6.02 -15.05
C LYS A 57 -8.13 5.60 -16.04
N LYS A 58 -8.39 5.70 -17.34
CA LYS A 58 -7.41 5.33 -18.38
C LYS A 58 -6.16 6.25 -18.34
N PRO A 59 -6.29 7.59 -18.31
CA PRO A 59 -5.15 8.48 -18.10
C PRO A 59 -4.35 8.15 -16.84
N PHE A 60 -5.01 7.92 -15.70
CA PHE A 60 -4.34 7.54 -14.45
C PHE A 60 -3.52 6.25 -14.60
N ILE A 61 -4.13 5.17 -15.12
CA ILE A 61 -3.44 3.89 -15.34
C ILE A 61 -2.25 4.08 -16.30
N HIS A 62 -2.38 4.91 -17.33
CA HIS A 62 -1.27 5.24 -18.23
C HIS A 62 -0.10 5.86 -17.47
N HIS A 63 -0.34 6.87 -16.63
CA HIS A 63 0.71 7.47 -15.80
C HIS A 63 1.36 6.46 -14.85
N VAL A 64 0.56 5.62 -14.18
CA VAL A 64 1.07 4.55 -13.29
C VAL A 64 1.97 3.58 -14.06
N SER A 65 1.55 3.12 -15.24
CA SER A 65 2.32 2.19 -16.09
C SER A 65 3.64 2.77 -16.61
N LYS A 66 3.74 4.10 -16.70
CA LYS A 66 4.93 4.83 -17.12
C LYS A 66 5.78 5.33 -15.97
N GLU A 67 5.44 4.94 -14.73
CA GLU A 67 6.08 5.43 -13.51
C GLU A 67 6.06 6.97 -13.40
N ASN A 68 5.11 7.63 -14.07
CA ASN A 68 4.93 9.07 -13.99
C ASN A 68 4.12 9.41 -12.74
N HIS A 69 4.81 9.44 -11.60
CA HIS A 69 4.22 9.66 -10.29
C HIS A 69 3.53 11.02 -10.15
N ASP A 70 4.13 12.08 -10.68
CA ASP A 70 3.60 13.43 -10.57
C ASP A 70 2.32 13.59 -11.41
N GLY A 71 2.31 13.01 -12.63
CA GLY A 71 1.12 12.99 -13.49
C GLY A 71 -0.02 12.17 -12.90
N ALA A 72 0.29 10.99 -12.33
CA ALA A 72 -0.70 10.18 -11.62
C ALA A 72 -1.28 10.95 -10.41
N TRP A 73 -0.43 11.65 -9.65
CA TRP A 73 -0.86 12.42 -8.48
C TRP A 73 -1.67 13.67 -8.84
N SER A 74 -1.39 14.33 -9.97
CA SER A 74 -2.18 15.47 -10.44
C SER A 74 -3.64 15.07 -10.69
N ILE A 75 -3.85 13.98 -11.42
CA ILE A 75 -5.20 13.44 -11.70
C ILE A 75 -5.93 13.12 -10.41
N ILE A 76 -5.24 12.48 -9.45
CA ILE A 76 -5.83 12.14 -8.15
C ILE A 76 -6.31 13.41 -7.43
N LYS A 77 -5.45 14.43 -7.30
CA LYS A 77 -5.80 15.67 -6.57
C LYS A 77 -6.90 16.49 -7.23
N GLU A 78 -6.98 16.45 -8.56
CA GLU A 78 -7.98 17.21 -9.33
C GLU A 78 -9.38 16.60 -9.24
N HIS A 79 -9.47 15.28 -9.08
CA HIS A 79 -10.73 14.55 -9.26
C HIS A 79 -11.19 13.74 -8.04
N ILE A 80 -10.36 13.60 -7.00
CA ILE A 80 -10.70 12.89 -5.77
C ILE A 80 -10.64 13.86 -4.60
N GLN A 81 -11.72 13.93 -3.83
CA GLN A 81 -11.72 14.66 -2.56
C GLN A 81 -10.94 13.89 -1.49
N GLU A 82 -10.08 14.62 -0.77
CA GLU A 82 -9.27 14.10 0.35
C GLU A 82 -8.52 12.79 0.01
N PRO A 83 -7.76 12.76 -1.10
CA PRO A 83 -7.17 11.52 -1.61
C PRO A 83 -6.15 10.91 -0.65
N GLU A 84 -5.41 11.75 0.09
CA GLU A 84 -4.43 11.29 1.07
C GLU A 84 -5.09 10.53 2.23
N GLN A 85 -6.24 11.01 2.71
CA GLN A 85 -6.98 10.34 3.78
C GLN A 85 -7.48 8.99 3.31
N LYS A 86 -8.12 8.92 2.14
CA LYS A 86 -8.64 7.66 1.57
C LYS A 86 -7.54 6.61 1.39
N ILE A 87 -6.38 7.04 0.88
CA ILE A 87 -5.21 6.17 0.72
C ILE A 87 -4.69 5.73 2.09
N ARG A 88 -4.56 6.65 3.06
CA ARG A 88 -4.08 6.34 4.40
C ARG A 88 -4.98 5.33 5.11
N GLU A 89 -6.29 5.52 5.07
CA GLU A 89 -7.26 4.61 5.68
C GLU A 89 -7.15 3.20 5.10
N ALA A 90 -7.05 3.08 3.78
CA ALA A 90 -6.92 1.78 3.12
C ALA A 90 -5.59 1.07 3.45
N VAL A 91 -4.48 1.83 3.46
CA VAL A 91 -3.17 1.27 3.81
C VAL A 91 -3.13 0.87 5.28
N GLU A 92 -3.72 1.68 6.17
CA GLU A 92 -3.76 1.37 7.60
C GLU A 92 -4.64 0.14 7.87
N ALA A 93 -5.78 0.01 7.20
CA ALA A 93 -6.60 -1.20 7.29
C ALA A 93 -5.82 -2.46 6.88
N LEU A 94 -5.09 -2.41 5.75
CA LEU A 94 -4.22 -3.51 5.31
C LEU A 94 -3.12 -3.82 6.33
N LYS A 95 -2.48 -2.80 6.92
CA LYS A 95 -1.47 -3.01 7.96
C LYS A 95 -2.07 -3.73 9.16
N GLN A 96 -3.22 -3.28 9.66
CA GLN A 96 -3.86 -3.89 10.82
C GLN A 96 -4.25 -5.35 10.55
N GLU A 97 -4.70 -5.66 9.34
CA GLU A 97 -4.96 -7.04 8.90
C GLU A 97 -3.68 -7.89 8.92
N LEU A 98 -2.59 -7.40 8.29
CA LEU A 98 -1.31 -8.10 8.30
C LEU A 98 -0.79 -8.33 9.73
N LEU A 99 -0.82 -7.29 10.57
CA LEU A 99 -0.34 -7.37 11.95
C LEU A 99 -1.15 -8.37 12.77
N ALA A 100 -2.48 -8.38 12.60
CA ALA A 100 -3.34 -9.36 13.26
C ALA A 100 -3.00 -10.79 12.83
N ASP A 101 -2.74 -11.03 11.55
CA ASP A 101 -2.39 -12.36 11.05
C ASP A 101 -1.00 -12.82 11.48
N ILE A 102 -0.03 -11.91 11.55
CA ILE A 102 1.29 -12.12 12.15
C ILE A 102 1.14 -12.53 13.63
N GLN A 103 0.34 -11.80 14.40
CA GLN A 103 0.13 -12.07 15.82
C GLN A 103 -0.59 -13.40 16.07
N LYS A 104 -1.63 -13.72 15.29
CA LYS A 104 -2.31 -15.03 15.36
C LYS A 104 -1.36 -16.18 15.06
N SER A 105 -0.50 -16.01 14.03
CA SER A 105 0.49 -17.02 13.69
C SER A 105 1.41 -17.31 14.87
N ARG A 106 1.85 -16.28 15.62
CA ARG A 106 2.64 -16.47 16.85
C ARG A 106 1.90 -17.22 17.96
N GLN A 107 0.60 -16.96 18.15
CA GLN A 107 -0.20 -17.60 19.20
C GLN A 107 -0.47 -19.09 18.93
N ASN A 108 -0.53 -19.51 17.67
CA ASN A 108 -0.77 -20.90 17.30
C ASN A 108 0.48 -21.80 17.39
N PHE A 109 1.67 -21.22 17.57
CA PHE A 109 2.93 -21.95 17.77
C PHE A 109 3.46 -21.86 19.22
N SER A 110 2.66 -21.34 20.15
CA SER A 110 2.97 -21.31 21.60
C SER A 110 2.12 -22.31 22.38
#